data_AF-A0A5K0WF85-F1
#
_entry.id   AF-A0A5K0WF85-F1
#
_cell.length_a   1.000
_cell.length_b   1.000
_cell.length_c   1.000
_cell.angle_alpha   90.00
_cell.angle_beta   90.00
_cell.angle_gamma   90.00
#
_symmetry.space_group_name_H-M   'P 1'
#
loop_
_entity.id
_entity.type
_entity.pdbx_description
1 polymer ?
#
loop_
_entity_poly.entity_id
_entity_poly.type
_entity_poly.pdbx_seq_one_letter_code
_entity_poly.pdbx_strand_id
1 'polypeptide(L)' 'ENFDPCSDSYVQNYLNLPEVQTALHANVTGLKYPWSAC' A
#
# COMPACT_ATOMS: atom_id res chain seq x y z
N GLU A 1 18.98 -17.47 -3.69
CA GLU A 1 17.53 -17.25 -3.54
C GLU A 1 17.29 -16.74 -2.13
N ASN A 2 16.96 -15.46 -1.94
CA ASN A 2 16.51 -14.93 -0.66
C ASN A 2 15.03 -14.56 -0.82
N PHE A 3 14.17 -15.52 -0.50
CA PHE A 3 12.73 -15.27 -0.40
C PHE A 3 12.47 -14.60 0.94
N ASP A 4 11.91 -13.39 0.91
CA ASP A 4 11.48 -12.70 2.10
C ASP A 4 9.97 -12.89 2.29
N PRO A 5 9.53 -13.74 3.24
CA PRO A 5 8.11 -13.98 3.51
C PRO A 5 7.39 -12.74 4.06
N CYS A 6 8.12 -11.69 4.47
CA CYS A 6 7.56 -10.46 5.01
C CYS A 6 7.28 -9.39 3.95
N SER A 7 7.55 -9.68 2.67
CA SER A 7 7.40 -8.72 1.56
C SER A 7 6.01 -8.05 1.54
N ASP A 8 4.96 -8.81 1.81
CA ASP A 8 3.58 -8.30 1.84
C ASP A 8 3.37 -7.21 2.89
N SER A 9 4.03 -7.32 4.05
CA SER A 9 3.95 -6.29 5.10
C SER A 9 4.58 -4.98 4.65
N TYR A 10 5.70 -5.05 3.91
CA TYR A 10 6.36 -3.84 3.38
C TYR A 10 5.49 -3.15 2.34
N VAL A 11 4.89 -3.93 1.42
CA VAL A 11 3.99 -3.40 0.39
C VAL A 11 2.75 -2.78 1.02
N GLN A 12 2.14 -3.47 1.99
CA GLN A 12 0.95 -2.98 2.69
C GLN A 12 1.23 -1.68 3.44
N ASN A 13 2.40 -1.56 4.09
CA ASN A 13 2.79 -0.32 4.76
C ASN A 13 3.00 0.82 3.76
N TYR A 14 3.76 0.57 2.68
CA TYR A 14 4.12 1.60 1.70
C TYR A 14 2.90 2.15 0.94
N LEU A 15 2.01 1.28 0.48
CA LEU A 15 0.83 1.69 -0.31
C LEU A 15 -0.28 2.36 0.51
N ASN A 16 -0.19 2.31 1.84
CA ASN A 16 -1.09 3.02 2.75
C ASN A 16 -0.53 4.37 3.23
N LEU A 17 0.65 4.79 2.77
CA LEU A 17 1.18 6.13 3.05
C LEU A 17 0.41 7.21 2.25
N PRO A 18 -0.05 8.30 2.88
CA PRO A 18 -0.79 9.37 2.19
C PRO A 18 -0.04 9.98 1.01
N GLU A 19 1.28 10.17 1.14
CA GLU A 19 2.15 10.71 0.10
C GLU A 19 2.26 9.76 -1.10
N VAL A 20 2.31 8.44 -0.85
CA VAL A 20 2.35 7.42 -1.90
C VAL A 20 1.00 7.36 -2.62
N GLN A 21 -0.11 7.40 -1.88
CA GLN A 21 -1.45 7.44 -2.48
C GLN A 21 -1.64 8.71 -3.32
N THR A 22 -1.18 9.85 -2.84
CA THR A 22 -1.21 11.12 -3.59
C THR A 22 -0.39 11.03 -4.87
N ALA A 23 0.84 10.53 -4.79
CA ALA A 23 1.74 10.39 -5.95
C ALA A 23 1.19 9.43 -7.02
N LEU A 24 0.42 8.42 -6.62
CA LEU A 24 -0.21 7.45 -7.52
C LEU A 24 -1.59 7.89 -8.01
N HIS A 25 -2.09 9.07 -7.60
CA HIS A 25 -3.48 9.47 -7.80
C HIS A 25 -4.48 8.41 -7.31
N ALA A 26 -4.14 7.73 -6.21
CA ALA A 26 -5.01 6.79 -5.51
C ALA A 26 -5.78 7.49 -4.38
N ASN A 27 -6.84 6.85 -3.88
CA ASN A 27 -7.65 7.36 -2.78
C ASN A 27 -8.20 8.79 -2.97
N VAL A 28 -8.41 9.22 -4.22
CA VAL A 28 -8.87 10.59 -4.57
C VAL A 28 -10.21 10.93 -3.94
N THR A 29 -11.07 9.92 -3.73
CA THR A 29 -12.41 10.08 -3.16
C THR A 29 -12.48 9.82 -1.65
N GLY A 30 -11.36 9.49 -0.99
CA GLY A 30 -11.36 9.18 0.44
C GLY A 30 -12.07 7.87 0.77
N LEU A 31 -11.57 6.76 0.22
CA LEU A 31 -11.99 5.40 0.56
C LEU A 31 -11.92 5.19 2.07
N LYS A 32 -12.95 4.53 2.61
CA LYS A 32 -13.08 4.27 4.06
C LYS A 32 -12.28 3.06 4.54
N TYR A 33 -11.58 2.38 3.64
CA TYR A 33 -10.79 1.19 3.91
C TYR A 33 -9.37 1.35 3.35
N PRO A 34 -8.37 0.73 3.99
CA PRO A 34 -6.99 0.77 3.51
C PRO A 34 -6.82 -0.07 2.25
N TRP A 35 -5.71 0.17 1.53
CA TRP A 35 -5.25 -0.75 0.51
C TRP A 35 -4.85 -2.10 1.13
N SER A 36 -5.18 -3.21 0.47
CA SER A 36 -4.76 -4.56 0.84
C SER A 36 -4.43 -5.39 -0.40
N ALA A 37 -3.55 -6.38 -0.23
CA ALA A 37 -3.33 -7.43 -1.21
C ALA A 37 -4.53 -8.41 -1.28
N CYS A 38 -4.55 -9.24 -2.32
CA CYS A 38 -5.60 -10.25 -2.57
C CYS A 38 -5.16 -11.65 -2.16
#